data_AF-A0A7S0WNJ7-F1
#
_entry.id   AF-A0A7S0WNJ7-F1
#
_cell.length_a   1.000
_cell.length_b   1.000
_cell.length_c   1.000
_cell.angle_alpha   90.00
_cell.angle_beta   90.00
_cell.angle_gamma   90.00
#
_symmetry.space_group_name_H-M   'P 1'
#
loop_
_entity.id
_entity.type
_entity.pdbx_description
1 polymer ?
#
loop_
_entity_poly.entity_id
_entity_poly.type
_entity_poly.pdbx_seq_one_letter_code
_entity_poly.pdbx_strand_id
1 'polypeptide(L)'
;QSPKCFVSTHYSEVLDDAILPKRDSLAFYTMNVLETNHQQSRAGESHKEVVYLYTLVPGHVTPSFGVYCARSAGVPESVLVRALQIIMLDQEGRPIERFESCTQEKDDKFKKAVMELADFDVRNGNAKRFLQELFPDDELASDNDDTNACMGQATTSVTFDKSATHASLSGIEE
;
A
#
# COMPACT_ATOMS: atom_id res chain seq x y z
N GLN A 1 -34.30 -14.18 10.46
CA GLN A 1 -33.77 -12.82 10.66
C GLN A 1 -32.30 -12.86 10.32
N SER A 2 -31.82 -12.04 9.38
CA SER A 2 -30.39 -11.94 9.06
C SER A 2 -29.66 -11.10 10.11
N PRO A 3 -28.40 -11.44 10.44
CA PRO A 3 -27.63 -10.67 11.42
C PRO A 3 -27.34 -9.26 10.90
N LYS A 4 -27.44 -8.27 11.78
CA LYS A 4 -26.98 -6.90 11.50
C LYS A 4 -25.47 -6.84 11.72
N CYS A 5 -24.72 -6.36 10.75
CA CYS A 5 -23.27 -6.33 10.78
C CYS A 5 -22.75 -4.95 10.35
N PHE A 6 -21.67 -4.50 11.00
CA PHE A 6 -20.86 -3.38 10.55
C PHE A 6 -19.48 -3.91 10.22
N VAL A 7 -18.97 -3.57 9.04
CA VAL A 7 -17.66 -4.00 8.56
C VAL A 7 -16.89 -2.76 8.14
N SER A 8 -15.66 -2.63 8.64
CA SER A 8 -14.70 -1.62 8.21
C SER A 8 -13.55 -2.31 7.49
N THR A 9 -13.11 -1.74 6.38
CA THR A 9 -11.98 -2.27 5.60
C THR A 9 -11.12 -1.13 5.05
N HIS A 10 -9.82 -1.42 4.87
CA HIS A 10 -8.91 -0.56 4.10
C HIS A 10 -8.73 -1.04 2.66
N TYR A 11 -9.27 -2.21 2.32
CA TYR A 11 -9.24 -2.76 0.97
C TYR A 11 -10.36 -2.16 0.12
N SER A 12 -10.05 -1.08 -0.58
CA SER A 12 -10.99 -0.40 -1.49
C SER A 12 -11.44 -1.29 -2.64
N GLU A 13 -10.62 -2.27 -3.02
CA GLU A 13 -10.87 -3.24 -4.08
C GLU A 13 -12.04 -4.16 -3.75
N VAL A 14 -12.24 -4.50 -2.47
CA VAL A 14 -13.38 -5.30 -2.04
C VAL A 14 -14.69 -4.56 -2.26
N LEU A 15 -14.66 -3.23 -2.37
CA LEU A 15 -15.84 -2.41 -2.65
C LEU A 15 -16.17 -2.33 -4.15
N ASP A 16 -15.34 -2.92 -5.02
CA ASP A 16 -15.66 -3.03 -6.45
C ASP A 16 -16.93 -3.87 -6.64
N ASP A 17 -17.83 -3.43 -7.53
CA ASP A 17 -19.10 -4.09 -7.81
C ASP A 17 -18.91 -5.55 -8.31
N ALA A 18 -17.75 -5.89 -8.89
CA ALA A 18 -17.40 -7.25 -9.30
C ALA A 18 -17.16 -8.19 -8.11
N ILE A 19 -16.66 -7.67 -6.99
CA ILE A 19 -16.37 -8.45 -5.77
C ILE A 19 -17.53 -8.36 -4.78
N LEU A 20 -18.08 -7.17 -4.59
CA LEU A 20 -19.19 -6.89 -3.67
C LEU A 20 -20.35 -6.19 -4.40
N PRO A 21 -21.24 -6.96 -5.06
CA PRO A 21 -22.38 -6.41 -5.76
C PRO A 21 -23.30 -5.61 -4.83
N LYS A 22 -23.70 -4.41 -5.26
CA LYS A 22 -24.67 -3.57 -4.54
C LYS A 22 -26.00 -4.30 -4.33
N ARG A 23 -26.54 -4.19 -3.12
CA ARG A 23 -27.82 -4.77 -2.71
C ARG A 23 -28.53 -3.80 -1.77
N ASP A 24 -29.86 -3.82 -1.72
CA ASP A 24 -30.65 -2.97 -0.83
C ASP A 24 -30.36 -3.22 0.66
N SER A 25 -29.82 -4.41 0.99
CA SER A 25 -29.40 -4.77 2.35
C SER A 25 -28.00 -4.26 2.73
N LEU A 26 -27.29 -3.60 1.80
CA LEU A 26 -25.92 -3.13 1.97
C LEU A 26 -25.87 -1.60 1.80
N ALA A 27 -25.35 -0.92 2.80
CA ALA A 27 -25.16 0.53 2.77
C ALA A 27 -23.69 0.85 3.08
N PHE A 28 -23.11 1.72 2.28
CA PHE A 28 -21.73 2.16 2.44
C PHE A 28 -21.67 3.50 3.17
N TYR A 29 -20.72 3.58 4.09
CA TYR A 29 -20.47 4.77 4.89
C TYR A 29 -18.97 5.03 4.97
N THR A 30 -18.61 6.31 5.09
CA THR A 30 -17.24 6.75 5.33
C THR A 30 -17.19 7.78 6.46
N MET A 31 -16.01 8.01 7.01
CA MET A 31 -15.78 9.08 7.98
C MET A 31 -15.62 10.41 7.26
N ASN A 32 -16.31 11.43 7.76
CA ASN A 32 -16.27 12.76 7.20
C ASN A 32 -14.92 13.43 7.47
N VAL A 33 -14.35 14.01 6.42
CA VAL A 33 -13.03 14.65 6.42
C VAL A 33 -13.14 15.98 5.68
N LEU A 34 -12.59 17.04 6.27
CA LEU A 34 -12.49 18.35 5.65
C LEU A 34 -11.06 18.56 5.13
N GLU A 35 -10.93 18.84 3.84
CA GLU A 35 -9.68 19.22 3.21
C GLU A 35 -9.61 20.74 3.07
N THR A 36 -8.64 21.39 3.70
CA THR A 36 -8.41 22.83 3.54
C THR A 36 -7.26 23.04 2.54
N ASN A 37 -7.54 23.79 1.48
CA ASN A 37 -6.51 24.24 0.54
C ASN A 37 -6.05 25.63 0.99
N HIS A 38 -4.99 25.71 1.80
CA HIS A 38 -4.36 26.99 2.09
C HIS A 38 -3.54 27.43 0.87
N GLN A 39 -4.16 28.23 -0.01
CA GLN A 39 -3.51 28.77 -1.22
C GLN A 39 -2.54 29.95 -0.95
N GLN A 40 -2.16 30.24 0.30
CA GLN A 40 -1.38 31.44 0.59
C GLN A 40 -0.30 31.21 1.66
N SER A 41 0.83 30.67 1.21
CA SER A 41 2.12 30.85 1.86
C SER A 41 3.11 31.36 0.82
N ARG A 42 3.81 32.46 1.10
CA ARG A 42 4.69 33.23 0.19
C ARG A 42 5.96 32.51 -0.30
N ALA A 43 5.97 31.18 -0.31
CA ALA A 43 7.06 30.36 -0.80
C ALA A 43 6.52 29.01 -1.31
N GLY A 44 5.87 29.01 -2.48
CA GLY A 44 5.74 27.85 -3.38
C GLY A 44 5.09 26.54 -2.92
N GLU A 45 4.82 26.34 -1.63
CA GLU A 45 4.35 25.06 -1.08
C GLU A 45 2.87 25.15 -0.69
N SER A 46 2.02 24.50 -1.48
CA SER A 46 0.61 24.29 -1.13
C SER A 46 0.51 23.14 -0.13
N HIS A 47 0.51 23.44 1.16
CA HIS A 47 0.22 22.47 2.20
C HIS A 47 -1.29 22.28 2.33
N LYS A 48 -1.76 21.07 1.99
CA LYS A 48 -3.13 20.62 2.25
C LYS A 48 -3.23 20.17 3.70
N GLU A 49 -4.08 20.82 4.48
CA GLU A 49 -4.37 20.42 5.86
C GLU A 49 -5.68 19.61 5.87
N VAL A 50 -5.66 18.51 6.64
CA VAL A 50 -6.75 17.53 6.69
C VAL A 50 -7.31 17.50 8.11
N VAL A 51 -8.61 17.76 8.25
CA VAL A 51 -9.31 17.76 9.54
C VAL A 51 -10.30 16.60 9.58
N TYR A 52 -10.11 15.70 10.55
CA TYR A 52 -10.99 14.55 10.78
C TYR A 52 -12.18 14.95 11.65
N LEU A 53 -13.39 14.86 11.10
CA LEU A 53 -14.61 15.28 11.82
C LEU A 53 -15.25 14.14 12.62
N TYR A 54 -14.78 12.90 12.45
CA TYR A 54 -15.25 11.70 13.16
C TYR A 54 -16.77 11.47 13.09
N THR A 55 -17.41 11.98 12.04
CA THR A 55 -18.84 11.79 11.78
C THR A 55 -19.03 10.81 10.64
N LEU A 56 -19.86 9.79 10.84
CA LEU A 56 -20.17 8.81 9.81
C LEU A 56 -21.18 9.41 8.82
N VAL A 57 -20.83 9.40 7.54
CA VAL A 57 -21.66 9.93 6.46
C VAL A 57 -21.82 8.88 5.34
N PRO A 58 -22.95 8.85 4.61
CA PRO A 58 -23.09 7.97 3.45
C PRO A 58 -21.96 8.22 2.43
N GLY A 59 -21.31 7.16 1.96
CA GLY A 59 -20.18 7.28 1.04
C GLY A 59 -19.52 5.93 0.75
N HIS A 60 -18.88 5.82 -0.43
CA HIS A 60 -18.38 4.54 -0.94
C HIS A 60 -16.86 4.38 -0.75
N VAL A 61 -16.07 5.33 -1.26
CA VAL A 61 -14.61 5.30 -1.21
C VAL A 61 -14.11 6.70 -0.94
N THR A 62 -13.28 6.83 0.10
CA THR A 62 -12.48 8.02 0.36
C THR A 62 -11.01 7.64 0.21
N PRO A 63 -10.16 8.49 -0.39
CA PRO A 63 -8.74 8.23 -0.47
C PRO A 63 -8.16 8.02 0.93
N SER A 64 -7.12 7.19 1.03
CA SER A 64 -6.42 7.05 2.30
C SER A 64 -5.62 8.33 2.56
N PHE A 65 -5.82 8.92 3.74
CA PHE A 65 -5.06 10.11 4.16
C PHE A 65 -3.70 9.73 4.77
N GLY A 66 -3.18 8.54 4.45
CA GLY A 66 -1.98 7.97 5.06
C GLY A 66 -0.74 8.84 4.87
N VAL A 67 -0.57 9.45 3.68
CA VAL A 67 0.55 10.37 3.41
C VAL A 67 0.48 11.61 4.30
N TYR A 68 -0.72 12.13 4.59
CA TYR A 68 -0.89 13.27 5.49
C TYR A 68 -0.53 12.90 6.93
N CYS A 69 -1.01 11.73 7.39
CA CYS A 69 -0.65 11.21 8.71
C CYS A 69 0.86 11.01 8.85
N ALA A 70 1.51 10.45 7.82
CA ALA A 70 2.97 10.26 7.80
C ALA A 70 3.72 11.59 7.88
N ARG A 71 3.27 12.61 7.14
CA ARG A 71 3.85 13.96 7.25
C ARG A 71 3.70 14.54 8.65
N SER A 72 2.52 14.46 9.24
CA SER A 72 2.28 14.93 10.61
C SER A 72 3.12 14.19 11.66
N ALA A 73 3.48 12.92 11.38
CA ALA A 73 4.37 12.12 12.22
C ALA A 73 5.87 12.44 12.00
N GLY A 74 6.22 13.37 11.10
CA GLY A 74 7.60 13.77 10.84
C GLY A 74 8.36 12.83 9.90
N VAL A 75 7.66 12.03 9.09
CA VAL A 75 8.30 11.20 8.06
C VAL A 75 9.03 12.12 7.05
N PRO A 76 10.27 11.80 6.63
CA PRO A 76 11.04 12.64 5.72
C PRO A 76 10.32 12.93 4.40
N GLU A 77 10.41 14.17 3.91
CA GLU A 77 9.68 14.60 2.71
C GLU A 77 10.09 13.80 1.46
N SER A 78 11.33 13.35 1.36
CA SER A 78 11.79 12.47 0.26
C SER A 78 10.99 11.16 0.19
N VAL A 79 10.62 10.59 1.34
CA VAL A 79 9.80 9.37 1.44
C VAL A 79 8.36 9.69 1.03
N LEU A 80 7.82 10.84 1.46
CA LEU A 80 6.45 11.25 1.13
C LEU A 80 6.27 11.55 -0.35
N VAL A 81 7.22 12.25 -0.98
CA VAL A 81 7.25 12.51 -2.42
C VAL A 81 7.27 11.20 -3.19
N ARG A 82 8.13 10.26 -2.78
CA ARG A 82 8.19 8.94 -3.41
C ARG A 82 6.89 8.16 -3.24
N ALA A 83 6.28 8.17 -2.05
CA ALA A 83 5.02 7.51 -1.79
C ALA A 83 3.89 8.06 -2.69
N LEU A 84 3.79 9.38 -2.84
CA LEU A 84 2.83 10.01 -3.75
C LEU A 84 3.05 9.60 -5.21
N GLN A 85 4.31 9.55 -5.65
CA GLN A 85 4.64 9.07 -7.00
C GLN A 85 4.21 7.62 -7.22
N ILE A 86 4.45 6.73 -6.25
CA ILE A 86 4.04 5.32 -6.31
C ILE A 86 2.51 5.21 -6.41
N ILE A 87 1.78 5.95 -5.56
CA ILE A 87 0.31 5.96 -5.56
C ILE A 87 -0.22 6.39 -6.93
N MET A 88 0.36 7.45 -7.53
CA MET A 88 -0.04 7.90 -8.86
C MET A 88 0.25 6.85 -9.94
N LEU A 89 1.42 6.21 -9.91
CA LEU A 89 1.79 5.18 -10.88
C LEU A 89 0.86 3.96 -10.80
N ASP A 90 0.52 3.49 -9.60
CA ASP A 90 -0.40 2.35 -9.43
C ASP A 90 -1.82 2.70 -9.90
N GLN A 91 -2.31 3.91 -9.60
CA GLN A 91 -3.62 4.38 -10.07
C GLN A 91 -3.70 4.45 -11.60
N GLU A 92 -2.60 4.81 -12.27
CA GLU A 92 -2.50 4.85 -13.72
C GLU A 92 -2.15 3.49 -14.34
N GLY A 93 -1.94 2.44 -13.53
CA GLY A 93 -1.51 1.12 -13.99
C GLY A 93 -0.11 1.12 -14.62
N ARG A 94 0.72 2.10 -14.30
CA ARG A 94 2.09 2.22 -14.81
C ARG A 94 3.07 1.43 -13.94
N PRO A 95 4.16 0.92 -14.54
CA PRO A 95 5.18 0.21 -13.77
C PRO A 95 5.82 1.16 -12.75
N ILE A 96 6.00 0.67 -11.53
CA ILE A 96 6.68 1.40 -10.46
C ILE A 96 8.18 1.22 -10.66
N GLU A 97 8.89 2.33 -10.91
CA GLU A 97 10.34 2.31 -11.07
C GLU A 97 11.04 1.86 -9.79
N ARG A 98 12.15 1.15 -9.97
CA ARG A 98 12.97 0.63 -8.89
C ARG A 98 13.71 1.76 -8.20
N PHE A 99 13.89 1.66 -6.89
CA PHE A 99 14.76 2.58 -6.17
C PHE A 99 16.23 2.16 -6.38
N GLU A 100 17.09 3.12 -6.74
CA GLU A 100 18.43 2.86 -7.29
C GLU A 100 19.39 2.10 -6.34
N SER A 101 19.14 2.11 -5.03
CA SER A 101 20.00 1.44 -4.03
C SER A 101 19.74 -0.06 -3.86
N CYS A 102 18.78 -0.66 -4.59
CA CYS A 102 18.43 -2.07 -4.41
C CYS A 102 19.26 -3.00 -5.31
N THR A 103 20.24 -3.68 -4.73
CA THR A 103 21.09 -4.67 -5.43
C THR A 103 20.34 -5.96 -5.75
N GLN A 104 20.81 -6.70 -6.77
CA GLN A 104 20.25 -8.02 -7.12
C GLN A 104 20.35 -9.01 -5.94
N GLU A 105 21.41 -8.92 -5.13
CA GLU A 105 21.59 -9.75 -3.95
C GLU A 105 20.50 -9.51 -2.90
N LYS A 106 20.12 -8.25 -2.66
CA LYS A 106 18.99 -7.91 -1.77
C LYS A 106 17.68 -8.47 -2.31
N ASP A 107 17.47 -8.41 -3.62
CA ASP A 107 16.28 -9.01 -4.26
C ASP A 107 16.20 -10.51 -4.10
N ASP A 108 17.30 -11.21 -4.35
CA ASP A 108 17.35 -12.66 -4.23
C ASP A 108 17.09 -13.08 -2.78
N LYS A 109 17.63 -12.31 -1.82
CA LYS A 109 17.34 -12.46 -0.39
C LYS A 109 15.85 -12.27 -0.08
N PHE A 110 15.25 -11.16 -0.51
CA PHE A 110 13.83 -10.90 -0.24
C PHE A 110 12.91 -11.88 -0.95
N LYS A 111 13.23 -12.28 -2.18
CA LYS A 111 12.49 -13.29 -2.93
C LYS A 111 12.50 -14.63 -2.21
N LYS A 112 13.67 -15.05 -1.72
CA LYS A 112 13.81 -16.25 -0.87
C LYS A 112 12.96 -16.12 0.40
N ALA A 113 13.03 -14.96 1.07
CA ALA A 113 12.26 -14.71 2.29
C ALA A 113 10.74 -14.79 2.06
N VAL A 114 10.24 -14.27 0.93
CA VAL A 114 8.83 -14.35 0.54
C VAL A 114 8.41 -15.80 0.26
N MET A 115 9.26 -16.58 -0.40
CA MET A 115 8.99 -18.01 -0.62
C MET A 115 8.92 -18.78 0.69
N GLU A 116 9.86 -18.55 1.61
CA GLU A 116 9.86 -19.17 2.94
C GLU A 116 8.62 -18.75 3.76
N LEU A 117 8.17 -17.50 3.64
CA LEU A 117 6.96 -17.02 4.28
C LEU A 117 5.69 -17.68 3.70
N ALA A 118 5.66 -17.90 2.39
CA ALA A 118 4.53 -18.57 1.73
C ALA A 118 4.42 -20.05 2.14
N ASP A 119 5.55 -20.70 2.38
CA ASP A 119 5.62 -22.10 2.82
C ASP A 119 5.50 -22.27 4.35
N PHE A 120 5.47 -21.17 5.12
CA PHE A 120 5.44 -21.22 6.58
C PHE A 120 4.10 -21.76 7.13
N ASP A 121 4.18 -22.83 7.91
CA ASP A 121 3.01 -23.39 8.60
C ASP A 121 2.62 -22.53 9.82
N VAL A 122 1.61 -21.69 9.65
CA VAL A 122 1.08 -20.82 10.71
C VAL A 122 0.47 -21.60 11.89
N ARG A 123 0.05 -22.86 11.70
CA ARG A 123 -0.64 -23.64 12.75
C ARG A 123 0.35 -24.32 13.69
N ASN A 124 1.46 -24.82 13.15
CA ASN A 124 2.44 -25.62 13.90
C ASN A 124 3.82 -24.96 14.02
N GLY A 125 4.09 -23.93 13.21
CA GLY A 125 5.37 -23.23 13.16
C GLY A 125 5.55 -22.22 14.29
N ASN A 126 6.82 -21.92 14.61
CA ASN A 126 7.18 -20.87 15.56
C ASN A 126 7.48 -19.57 14.82
N ALA A 127 6.49 -18.67 14.76
CA ALA A 127 6.62 -17.41 14.02
C ALA A 127 7.76 -16.51 14.53
N LYS A 128 8.00 -16.49 15.85
CA LYS A 128 9.09 -15.68 16.42
C LYS A 128 10.44 -16.14 15.91
N ARG A 129 10.69 -17.46 15.96
CA ARG A 129 11.94 -18.04 15.47
C ARG A 129 12.13 -17.81 13.98
N PHE A 130 11.06 -18.03 13.20
CA PHE A 130 11.05 -17.81 11.76
C PHE A 130 11.45 -16.37 11.41
N LEU A 131 10.85 -15.36 12.05
CA LEU A 131 11.16 -13.96 11.80
C LEU A 131 12.59 -13.58 12.20
N GLN A 132 13.12 -14.17 13.28
CA GLN A 132 14.51 -13.96 13.69
C GLN A 132 15.52 -14.56 12.70
N GLU A 133 15.18 -15.68 12.06
CA GLU A 133 15.99 -16.29 11.00
C GLU A 133 15.93 -15.47 9.70
N LEU A 134 14.78 -14.84 9.41
CA LEU A 134 14.55 -14.02 8.21
C LEU A 134 15.20 -12.63 8.31
N PHE A 135 15.14 -12.00 9.48
CA PHE A 135 15.62 -10.66 9.77
C PHE A 135 16.54 -10.67 11.00
N PRO A 136 17.81 -11.09 10.84
CA PRO A 136 18.78 -11.02 11.93
C PRO A 136 19.04 -9.55 12.34
N ASP A 137 19.17 -9.30 13.65
CA ASP A 137 19.22 -7.96 14.26
C ASP A 137 20.38 -7.04 13.75
N ASP A 138 21.37 -7.58 13.02
CA ASP A 138 22.57 -6.86 12.57
C ASP A 138 22.38 -5.96 11.32
N GLU A 139 21.26 -6.04 10.59
CA GLU A 139 21.07 -5.26 9.36
C GLU A 139 20.51 -3.84 9.55
N LEU A 140 20.18 -3.42 10.77
CA LEU A 140 19.64 -2.09 11.05
C LEU A 140 20.71 -1.02 11.34
N ALA A 141 22.01 -1.36 11.24
CA ALA A 141 23.10 -0.50 11.70
C ALA A 141 23.97 0.14 10.59
N SER A 142 23.76 -0.15 9.29
CA SER A 142 24.68 0.31 8.24
C SER A 142 24.19 1.42 7.30
N ASP A 143 22.95 1.91 7.41
CA ASP A 143 22.45 2.95 6.49
C ASP A 143 22.74 4.38 7.02
N ASN A 144 24.01 4.64 7.36
CA ASN A 144 24.53 6.00 7.52
C ASN A 144 25.62 6.25 6.48
N ASP A 145 25.44 7.35 5.74
CA ASP A 145 26.31 7.91 4.69
C ASP A 145 26.41 7.11 3.38
N ASP A 146 25.68 7.59 2.36
CA ASP A 146 26.29 7.93 1.07
C ASP A 146 25.26 8.72 0.23
N THR A 147 25.10 9.99 0.59
CA THR A 147 24.71 10.98 -0.42
C THR A 147 25.85 11.10 -1.41
N ASN A 148 25.53 10.88 -2.69
CA ASN A 148 26.20 11.38 -3.90
C ASN A 148 26.90 10.32 -4.77
N ALA A 149 26.59 10.41 -6.08
CA ALA A 149 27.16 9.71 -7.22
C ALA A 149 26.65 8.29 -7.55
N CYS A 150 25.72 8.18 -8.51
CA CYS A 150 26.07 7.57 -9.81
C CYS A 150 24.95 7.81 -10.84
N MET A 151 25.19 8.70 -11.82
CA MET A 151 24.44 8.67 -13.07
C MET A 151 24.90 7.43 -13.86
N GLY A 152 24.01 6.45 -14.03
CA GLY A 152 24.29 5.26 -14.83
C GLY A 152 23.03 4.47 -15.11
N GLN A 153 22.53 4.58 -16.34
CA GLN A 153 21.30 3.97 -16.80
C GLN A 153 21.38 2.43 -16.79
N ALA A 154 20.43 1.78 -16.10
CA ALA A 154 19.94 0.44 -16.42
C ALA A 154 18.53 0.26 -15.84
N THR A 155 17.51 0.58 -16.65
CA THR A 155 16.10 0.42 -16.31
C THR A 155 15.70 -1.06 -16.39
N THR A 156 15.40 -1.67 -15.25
CA THR A 156 14.65 -2.93 -15.20
C THR A 156 13.32 -2.65 -14.52
N SER A 157 12.25 -2.61 -15.32
CA SER A 157 10.87 -2.48 -14.85
C SER A 157 10.36 -3.85 -14.39
N VAL A 158 9.69 -3.88 -13.24
CA VAL A 158 8.90 -5.04 -12.81
C VAL A 158 7.45 -4.72 -13.12
N THR A 159 6.85 -5.48 -14.05
CA THR A 159 5.42 -5.39 -14.35
C THR A 159 4.67 -6.33 -13.42
N PHE A 160 3.77 -5.78 -12.60
CA PHE A 160 2.80 -6.56 -11.85
C PHE A 160 1.59 -6.80 -12.74
N ASP A 161 1.45 -8.03 -13.25
CA ASP A 161 0.38 -8.39 -14.16
C ASP A 161 -0.90 -8.69 -13.36
N LYS A 162 -1.83 -7.73 -13.33
CA LYS A 162 -3.17 -7.89 -12.71
C LYS A 162 -4.09 -8.80 -13.54
N SER A 163 -3.66 -9.33 -14.70
CA SER A 163 -4.53 -10.12 -15.60
C SER A 163 -4.62 -11.63 -15.30
N ALA A 164 -3.83 -12.16 -14.36
CA ALA A 164 -3.75 -13.60 -14.12
C ALA A 164 -4.91 -14.22 -13.30
N THR A 165 -5.97 -13.47 -12.95
CA THR A 165 -7.14 -14.02 -12.24
C THR A 165 -8.29 -14.49 -13.14
N HIS A 166 -8.12 -14.49 -14.46
CA HIS A 166 -9.07 -15.06 -15.42
C HIS A 166 -8.59 -16.42 -15.95
N ALA A 167 -8.68 -17.47 -15.12
CA ALA A 167 -8.55 -18.85 -15.59
C ALA A 167 -9.62 -19.76 -14.95
N SER A 168 -10.67 -19.99 -15.75
CA SER A 168 -11.41 -21.26 -15.88
C SER A 168 -12.07 -21.89 -14.65
N LEU A 169 -13.35 -21.56 -14.47
CA LEU A 169 -14.35 -22.53 -13.98
C LEU A 169 -15.59 -22.47 -14.88
N SER A 170 -15.46 -23.04 -16.08
CA SER A 170 -16.60 -23.54 -16.86
C SER A 170 -16.63 -25.06 -16.75
N GLY A 171 -17.76 -25.58 -16.29
CA GLY A 171 -18.10 -27.00 -16.39
C GLY A 171 -18.09 -27.75 -15.07
N ILE A 172 -19.20 -27.68 -14.34
CA ILE A 172 -19.86 -28.87 -13.79
C ILE A 172 -21.38 -28.62 -13.91
N GLU A 173 -21.99 -29.30 -14.88
CA GLU A 173 -23.44 -29.54 -14.95
C GLU A 173 -23.81 -30.58 -13.87
N GLU A 174 -24.81 -30.27 -13.05
CA GLU A 174 -26.09 -31.00 -12.90
C GLU A 174 -27.00 -30.27 -11.90
#